data_AF-A0A485A5P3-F1
#
_entry.id   AF-A0A485A5P3-F1
#
_cell.length_a   1.000
_cell.length_b   1.000
_cell.length_c   1.000
_cell.angle_alpha   90.00
_cell.angle_beta   90.00
_cell.angle_gamma   90.00
#
_symmetry.space_group_name_H-M   'P 1'
#
loop_
_entity.id
_entity.type
_entity.pdbx_description
1 polymer ?
#
loop_
_entity_poly.entity_id
_entity_poly.type
_entity_poly.pdbx_seq_one_letter_code
_entity_poly.pdbx_strand_id
1 'polypeptide(L)'
;MIIGNGISSHWFNTGARRGEIAEICKHHIRKDEETERWYIFIEGGKTEHAQRQVPIHRAIETGLLTYVANHKDPDPVFGNLPNDTTTTVGWIELMKKLDIPDYNEFGLKRRVHSLRHTFISNAIATVGNATLVQFVVGHSRTQSLGITARYTHRPALITLLDVVDKIN
;
A
#
# COMPACT_ATOMS: atom_id res chain seq x y z
N MET A 1 -0.51 13.11 18.39
CA MET A 1 0.91 12.75 18.14
C MET A 1 1.34 13.44 16.87
N ILE A 2 2.27 14.39 16.96
CA ILE A 2 2.83 15.10 15.79
C ILE A 2 3.62 14.05 15.01
N ILE A 3 3.06 13.61 13.88
CA ILE A 3 3.73 12.67 12.98
C ILE A 3 4.79 13.53 12.27
N GLY A 4 6.03 13.37 12.71
CA GLY A 4 7.16 14.15 12.22
C GLY A 4 7.25 14.12 10.70
N ASN A 5 7.33 15.33 10.13
CA ASN A 5 7.84 15.68 8.81
C ASN A 5 7.56 14.68 7.67
N GLY A 6 6.44 14.92 6.96
CA GLY A 6 6.39 14.77 5.50
C GLY A 6 5.98 13.41 4.94
N ILE A 7 5.93 12.33 5.73
CA ILE A 7 5.72 10.98 5.18
C ILE A 7 4.39 10.33 5.58
N SER A 8 3.41 11.09 6.11
CA SER A 8 2.25 10.48 6.77
C SER A 8 1.08 10.08 5.86
N SER A 9 0.92 10.65 4.66
CA SER A 9 -0.30 10.44 3.83
C SER A 9 -0.08 9.62 2.56
N HIS A 10 1.16 9.41 2.13
CA HIS A 10 1.43 8.84 0.82
C HIS A 10 1.75 7.34 0.83
N TRP A 11 2.04 6.74 2.00
CA TRP A 11 2.18 5.27 2.12
C TRP A 11 0.90 4.52 1.77
N PHE A 12 -0.25 5.17 1.95
CA PHE A 12 -1.56 4.64 1.59
C PHE A 12 -1.69 4.41 0.07
N ASN A 13 -0.84 5.04 -0.75
CA ASN A 13 -0.85 4.92 -2.21
C ASN A 13 -0.10 3.68 -2.73
N THR A 14 0.41 2.83 -1.83
CA THR A 14 1.06 1.56 -2.21
C THR A 14 0.08 0.39 -2.22
N GLY A 15 -1.07 0.50 -1.53
CA GLY A 15 -2.02 -0.61 -1.38
C GLY A 15 -1.52 -1.80 -0.56
N ALA A 16 -0.34 -1.74 0.06
CA ALA A 16 0.19 -2.78 0.93
C ALA A 16 -0.60 -2.90 2.26
N ARG A 17 -0.61 -4.09 2.88
CA ARG A 17 -1.26 -4.30 4.18
C ARG A 17 -0.35 -3.78 5.28
N ARG A 18 -0.91 -3.24 6.37
CA ARG A 18 -0.11 -2.74 7.52
C ARG A 18 0.84 -3.80 8.07
N GLY A 19 0.36 -5.03 8.23
CA GLY A 19 1.19 -6.15 8.71
C GLY A 19 2.38 -6.43 7.78
N GLU A 20 2.16 -6.38 6.46
CA GLU A 20 3.24 -6.53 5.47
C GLU A 20 4.22 -5.36 5.57
N ILE A 21 3.73 -4.12 5.74
CA ILE A 21 4.59 -2.93 5.88
C ILE A 21 5.46 -3.03 7.13
N ALA A 22 4.92 -3.51 8.25
CA ALA A 22 5.65 -3.66 9.50
C ALA A 22 6.80 -4.67 9.43
N GLU A 23 6.77 -5.58 8.45
CA GLU A 23 7.78 -6.62 8.22
C GLU A 23 8.79 -6.23 7.11
N ILE A 24 8.63 -5.08 6.45
CA ILE A 24 9.55 -4.64 5.40
C ILE A 24 10.93 -4.34 5.98
N CYS A 25 11.89 -5.20 5.63
CA CYS A 25 13.32 -4.98 5.75
C CYS A 25 13.93 -4.25 4.54
N LYS A 26 15.19 -3.84 4.65
CA LYS A 26 15.91 -3.09 3.60
C LYS A 26 16.04 -3.86 2.28
N HIS A 27 16.30 -5.17 2.31
CA HIS A 27 16.43 -6.01 1.11
C HIS A 27 15.12 -6.20 0.32
N HIS A 28 13.97 -5.83 0.89
CA HIS A 28 12.70 -5.84 0.18
C HIS A 28 12.55 -4.65 -0.77
N ILE A 29 13.30 -3.57 -0.56
CA ILE A 29 13.29 -2.40 -1.45
C ILE A 29 14.23 -2.68 -2.61
N ARG A 30 13.66 -2.88 -3.80
CA ARG A 30 14.39 -3.32 -4.99
C ARG A 30 14.14 -2.37 -6.15
N LYS A 31 15.05 -2.37 -7.10
CA LYS A 31 14.95 -1.59 -8.34
C LYS A 31 14.80 -2.56 -9.50
N ASP A 32 13.81 -2.29 -10.34
CA ASP A 32 13.57 -3.07 -11.54
C ASP A 32 14.52 -2.65 -12.66
N GLU A 33 15.18 -3.61 -13.30
CA GLU A 33 16.24 -3.34 -14.28
C GLU A 33 15.68 -2.79 -15.61
N GLU A 34 14.46 -3.18 -15.99
CA GLU A 34 13.83 -2.75 -17.23
C GLU A 34 13.27 -1.33 -17.12
N THR A 35 12.54 -1.05 -16.04
CA THR A 35 11.79 0.20 -15.87
C THR A 35 12.52 1.23 -15.02
N GLU A 36 13.61 0.84 -14.37
CA GLU A 36 14.35 1.62 -13.37
C GLU A 36 13.46 2.07 -12.19
N ARG A 37 12.28 1.47 -12.03
CA ARG A 37 11.33 1.79 -10.98
C ARG A 37 11.68 1.06 -9.70
N TRP A 38 11.67 1.81 -8.59
CA TRP A 38 11.74 1.22 -7.26
C TRP A 38 10.41 0.56 -6.87
N TYR A 39 10.50 -0.61 -6.25
CA TYR A 39 9.34 -1.34 -5.76
C TYR A 39 9.65 -2.01 -4.41
N ILE A 40 8.59 -2.30 -3.66
CA ILE A 40 8.65 -3.15 -2.48
C ILE A 40 8.33 -4.57 -2.93
N PHE A 41 9.25 -5.50 -2.71
CA PHE A 41 9.00 -6.93 -2.87
C PHE A 41 8.40 -7.48 -1.58
N ILE A 42 7.14 -7.90 -1.63
CA ILE A 42 6.51 -8.63 -0.53
C ILE A 42 6.85 -10.10 -0.75
N GLU A 43 7.60 -10.72 0.16
CA GLU A 43 8.08 -12.11 0.00
C GLU A 43 7.02 -13.15 0.34
N GLY A 44 6.11 -12.83 1.26
CA GLY A 44 5.11 -13.77 1.74
C GLY A 44 4.00 -13.12 2.55
N GLY A 45 3.04 -13.95 2.96
CA GLY A 45 1.87 -13.60 3.74
C GLY A 45 0.90 -14.79 3.75
N LYS A 46 -0.30 -14.61 4.30
CA LYS A 46 -1.25 -15.72 4.55
C LYS A 46 -1.75 -16.45 3.29
N THR A 47 -1.45 -15.99 2.09
CA THR A 47 -1.99 -16.51 0.82
C THR A 47 -0.92 -16.56 -0.26
N GLU A 48 -1.08 -17.44 -1.27
CA GLU A 48 -0.23 -17.50 -2.48
C GLU A 48 -0.11 -16.15 -3.20
N HIS A 49 -1.16 -15.32 -3.15
CA HIS A 49 -1.18 -13.97 -3.73
C HIS A 49 -0.48 -12.89 -2.88
N ALA A 50 0.10 -13.28 -1.74
CA ALA A 50 0.80 -12.32 -0.88
C ALA A 50 2.12 -11.89 -1.51
N GLN A 51 2.82 -12.82 -2.18
CA GLN A 51 4.08 -12.50 -2.84
C GLN A 51 3.84 -11.66 -4.09
N ARG A 52 4.40 -10.46 -4.13
CA ARG A 52 4.17 -9.50 -5.22
C ARG A 52 5.18 -8.38 -5.22
N GLN A 53 5.22 -7.66 -6.35
CA GLN A 53 5.91 -6.40 -6.48
C GLN A 53 4.90 -5.27 -6.32
N VAL A 54 5.17 -4.34 -5.41
CA VAL A 54 4.38 -3.13 -5.20
C VAL A 54 5.20 -1.94 -5.68
N PRO A 55 4.90 -1.35 -6.84
CA PRO A 55 5.62 -0.19 -7.33
C PRO A 55 5.59 0.96 -6.31
N ILE A 56 6.70 1.67 -6.14
CA ILE A 56 6.77 2.86 -5.31
C ILE A 56 6.36 4.07 -6.16
N HIS A 57 5.41 4.84 -5.65
CA HIS A 57 4.99 6.07 -6.30
C HIS A 57 6.12 7.12 -6.26
N ARG A 58 6.31 7.88 -7.35
CA ARG A 58 7.42 8.84 -7.46
C ARG A 58 7.41 9.90 -6.35
N ALA A 59 6.24 10.33 -5.91
CA ALA A 59 6.10 11.34 -4.85
C ALA A 59 6.74 10.94 -3.51
N ILE A 60 6.89 9.64 -3.24
CA ILE A 60 7.50 9.13 -1.99
C ILE A 60 8.86 8.48 -2.18
N GLU A 61 9.28 8.24 -3.42
CA GLU A 61 10.46 7.44 -3.75
C GLU A 61 11.70 7.97 -3.05
N THR A 62 12.04 9.26 -3.24
CA THR A 62 13.23 9.86 -2.63
C THR A 62 13.18 9.79 -1.11
N GLY A 63 12.05 10.17 -0.49
CA GLY A 63 11.90 10.15 0.97
C GLY A 63 12.01 8.74 1.56
N LEU A 64 11.39 7.75 0.93
CA LEU A 64 11.49 6.33 1.30
C LEU A 64 12.93 5.83 1.21
N LEU A 65 13.62 6.08 0.09
CA LEU A 65 15.00 5.61 -0.11
C LEU A 65 15.96 6.24 0.89
N THR A 66 15.85 7.54 1.14
CA THR A 66 16.65 8.23 2.17
C THR A 66 16.38 7.65 3.56
N TYR A 67 15.11 7.35 3.88
CA TYR A 67 14.76 6.73 5.15
C TYR A 67 15.36 5.33 5.30
N VAL A 68 15.17 4.46 4.30
CA VAL A 68 15.67 3.07 4.26
C VAL A 68 17.20 3.01 4.31
N ALA A 69 17.91 3.97 3.70
CA ALA A 69 19.37 3.98 3.66
C ALA A 69 20.00 3.90 5.07
N ASN A 70 19.36 4.54 6.06
CA ASN A 70 19.83 4.60 7.44
C ASN A 70 19.48 3.34 8.27
N HIS A 71 18.76 2.37 7.71
CA HIS A 71 18.37 1.15 8.41
C HIS A 71 19.36 0.01 8.14
N LYS A 72 19.52 -0.85 9.15
CA LYS A 72 20.26 -2.11 9.05
C LYS A 72 19.35 -3.21 8.52
N ASP A 73 19.96 -4.21 7.90
CA ASP A 73 19.29 -5.43 7.48
C ASP A 73 19.71 -6.55 8.46
N PRO A 74 18.81 -7.43 8.95
CA PRO A 74 17.40 -7.62 8.57
C PRO A 74 16.38 -6.86 9.44
N ASP A 75 16.77 -5.75 10.08
CA ASP A 75 15.83 -5.02 10.95
C ASP A 75 14.65 -4.45 10.15
N PRO A 76 13.40 -4.54 10.65
CA PRO A 76 12.26 -3.94 9.98
C PRO A 76 12.41 -2.41 9.90
N VAL A 77 12.36 -1.88 8.68
CA VAL A 77 12.45 -0.44 8.38
C VAL A 77 11.32 0.33 9.06
N PHE A 78 10.17 -0.33 9.27
CA PHE A 78 9.00 0.26 9.89
C PHE A 78 8.60 -0.44 11.20
N GLY A 79 9.55 -1.06 11.91
CA GLY A 79 9.27 -1.88 13.11
C GLY A 79 8.56 -1.14 14.26
N ASN A 80 8.65 0.20 14.29
CA ASN A 80 7.97 1.04 15.29
C ASN A 80 6.56 1.50 14.86
N LEU A 81 5.98 0.89 13.82
CA LEU A 81 4.60 1.21 13.44
C LEU A 81 3.63 0.88 14.58
N PRO A 82 2.73 1.81 14.94
CA PRO A 82 1.72 1.52 15.95
C PRO A 82 0.87 0.31 15.55
N ASN A 83 0.46 -0.50 16.53
CA ASN A 83 -0.46 -1.60 16.28
C ASN A 83 -1.84 -1.09 15.80
N ASP A 84 -2.71 -1.98 15.32
CA ASP A 84 -4.01 -1.59 14.75
C ASP A 84 -4.87 -0.81 15.76
N THR A 85 -4.81 -1.18 17.04
CA THR A 85 -5.54 -0.51 18.11
C THR A 85 -5.02 0.91 18.30
N THR A 86 -3.71 1.09 18.48
CA THR A 86 -3.08 2.41 18.65
C THR A 86 -3.29 3.30 17.43
N THR A 87 -3.18 2.74 16.22
CA THR A 87 -3.44 3.44 14.96
C THR A 87 -4.91 3.88 14.86
N THR A 88 -5.85 3.02 15.24
CA THR A 88 -7.28 3.33 15.22
C THR A 88 -7.65 4.40 16.24
N VAL A 89 -7.13 4.30 17.46
CA VAL A 89 -7.36 5.28 18.53
C VAL A 89 -6.81 6.65 18.11
N GLY A 90 -5.56 6.71 17.67
CA GLY A 90 -4.94 7.96 17.21
C GLY A 90 -5.67 8.60 16.02
N TRP A 91 -6.20 7.80 15.11
CA TRP A 91 -7.04 8.29 14.02
C TRP A 91 -8.37 8.87 14.50
N ILE A 92 -9.08 8.17 15.40
CA ILE A 92 -10.34 8.67 15.97
C ILE A 92 -10.09 9.99 16.70
N GLU A 93 -9.01 10.10 17.48
CA GLU A 93 -8.63 11.33 18.16
C GLU A 93 -8.31 12.47 17.18
N LEU A 94 -7.60 12.18 16.08
CA LEU A 94 -7.30 13.14 15.03
C LEU A 94 -8.58 13.66 14.35
N MET A 95 -9.47 12.75 13.96
CA MET A 95 -10.75 13.09 13.33
C MET A 95 -11.60 13.98 14.24
N LYS A 96 -11.71 13.63 15.52
CA LYS A 96 -12.38 14.46 16.54
C LYS A 96 -11.73 15.84 16.67
N LYS A 97 -10.39 15.91 16.71
CA LYS A 97 -9.66 17.18 16.82
C LYS A 97 -9.88 18.09 15.60
N LEU A 98 -10.07 17.51 14.43
CA LEU A 98 -10.30 18.21 13.17
C LEU A 98 -11.80 18.47 12.88
N ASP A 99 -12.69 18.12 13.81
CA ASP A 99 -14.15 18.18 13.64
C ASP A 99 -14.66 17.44 12.39
N ILE A 100 -13.98 16.35 12.01
CA ILE A 100 -14.38 15.52 10.87
C ILE A 100 -15.30 14.41 11.37
N PRO A 101 -16.53 14.28 10.85
CA PRO A 101 -17.48 13.27 11.31
C PRO A 101 -16.98 11.83 11.11
N ASP A 102 -17.32 10.96 12.06
CA ASP A 102 -16.96 9.54 12.05
C ASP A 102 -17.57 8.77 10.86
N TYR A 103 -18.64 9.31 10.24
CA TYR A 103 -19.35 8.73 9.10
C TYR A 103 -19.53 9.75 7.98
N ASN A 104 -19.44 9.30 6.72
CA ASN A 104 -19.77 10.14 5.57
C ASN A 104 -21.29 10.21 5.32
N GLU A 105 -21.69 10.96 4.30
CA GLU A 105 -23.10 11.14 3.90
C GLU A 105 -23.82 9.82 3.53
N PHE A 106 -23.06 8.79 3.17
CA PHE A 106 -23.56 7.44 2.86
C PHE A 106 -23.57 6.51 4.08
N GLY A 107 -23.31 7.02 5.29
CA GLY A 107 -23.24 6.21 6.51
C GLY A 107 -22.01 5.30 6.59
N LEU A 108 -21.00 5.51 5.74
CA LEU A 108 -19.77 4.73 5.76
C LEU A 108 -18.78 5.29 6.79
N LYS A 109 -18.27 4.40 7.62
CA LYS A 109 -17.36 4.73 8.72
C LYS A 109 -15.99 5.16 8.19
N ARG A 110 -15.50 6.33 8.61
CA ARG A 110 -14.16 6.81 8.31
C ARG A 110 -13.16 6.19 9.27
N ARG A 111 -12.33 5.27 8.78
CA ARG A 111 -11.28 4.55 9.52
C ARG A 111 -9.96 4.63 8.77
N VAL A 112 -8.84 4.34 9.43
CA VAL A 112 -7.53 4.29 8.75
C VAL A 112 -7.53 3.29 7.59
N HIS A 113 -8.23 2.17 7.75
CA HIS A 113 -8.41 1.20 6.67
C HIS A 113 -9.20 1.77 5.47
N SER A 114 -10.05 2.79 5.69
CA SER A 114 -10.74 3.49 4.62
C SER A 114 -9.78 4.16 3.65
N LEU A 115 -8.55 4.52 4.06
CA LEU A 115 -7.55 5.10 3.16
C LEU A 115 -7.10 4.10 2.08
N ARG A 116 -6.90 2.84 2.47
CA ARG A 116 -6.63 1.75 1.52
C ARG A 116 -7.83 1.52 0.60
N HIS A 117 -9.07 1.59 1.11
CA HIS A 117 -10.27 1.49 0.28
C HIS A 117 -10.42 2.67 -0.69
N THR A 118 -10.07 3.89 -0.27
CA THR A 118 -10.06 5.09 -1.13
C THR A 118 -9.03 4.91 -2.25
N PHE A 119 -7.80 4.48 -1.91
CA PHE A 119 -6.80 4.15 -2.92
C PHE A 119 -7.32 3.12 -3.92
N ILE A 120 -7.86 1.99 -3.45
CA ILE A 120 -8.39 0.92 -4.33
C ILE A 120 -9.52 1.45 -5.23
N SER A 121 -10.45 2.22 -4.67
CA SER A 121 -11.60 2.73 -5.41
C SER A 121 -11.16 3.73 -6.49
N ASN A 122 -10.27 4.65 -6.14
CA ASN A 122 -9.69 5.60 -7.09
C ASN A 122 -8.86 4.88 -8.16
N ALA A 123 -8.06 3.89 -7.77
CA ALA A 123 -7.27 3.06 -8.68
C ALA A 123 -8.15 2.36 -9.71
N ILE A 124 -9.24 1.72 -9.26
CA ILE A 124 -10.18 1.03 -10.15
C ILE A 124 -10.82 2.02 -11.12
N ALA A 125 -11.26 3.18 -10.63
CA ALA A 125 -11.89 4.20 -11.45
C ALA A 125 -10.92 4.78 -12.51
N THR A 126 -9.67 5.04 -12.14
CA THR A 126 -8.70 5.70 -13.03
C THR A 126 -8.00 4.74 -13.98
N VAL A 127 -7.62 3.55 -13.51
CA VAL A 127 -6.90 2.55 -14.32
C VAL A 127 -7.87 1.80 -15.24
N GLY A 128 -9.13 1.63 -14.82
CA GLY A 128 -10.13 0.86 -15.56
C GLY A 128 -9.86 -0.65 -15.60
N ASN A 129 -8.83 -1.14 -14.88
CA ASN A 129 -8.47 -2.56 -14.82
C ASN A 129 -8.37 -3.03 -13.36
N ALA A 130 -9.47 -3.57 -12.84
CA ALA A 130 -9.54 -4.07 -11.48
C ALA A 130 -8.56 -5.22 -11.20
N THR A 131 -8.16 -6.00 -12.20
CA THR A 131 -7.21 -7.10 -12.02
C THR A 131 -5.81 -6.59 -11.72
N LEU A 132 -5.34 -5.54 -12.39
CA LEU A 132 -4.05 -4.91 -12.10
C LEU A 132 -4.04 -4.28 -10.70
N VAL A 133 -5.14 -3.63 -10.31
CA VAL A 133 -5.30 -3.10 -8.94
C VAL A 133 -5.26 -4.23 -7.91
N GLN A 134 -5.97 -5.34 -8.17
CA GLN A 134 -5.96 -6.52 -7.30
C GLN A 134 -4.55 -7.11 -7.12
N PHE A 135 -3.71 -7.08 -8.16
CA PHE A 135 -2.31 -7.47 -8.03
C PHE A 135 -1.53 -6.56 -7.09
N VAL A 136 -1.61 -5.24 -7.24
CA VAL A 136 -0.88 -4.29 -6.39
C VAL A 136 -1.29 -4.44 -4.93
N VAL A 137 -2.60 -4.55 -4.66
CA VAL A 137 -3.10 -4.63 -3.27
C VAL A 137 -3.10 -6.04 -2.70
N GLY A 138 -2.78 -7.05 -3.52
CA GLY A 138 -2.71 -8.46 -3.12
C GLY A 138 -4.06 -9.06 -2.75
N HIS A 139 -5.15 -8.69 -3.44
CA HIS A 139 -6.47 -9.31 -3.24
C HIS A 139 -6.57 -10.66 -3.94
N SER A 140 -7.40 -11.56 -3.38
CA SER A 140 -7.73 -12.80 -4.07
C SER A 140 -8.48 -12.49 -5.36
N ARG A 141 -8.13 -13.24 -6.41
CA ARG A 141 -8.69 -13.06 -7.75
C ARG A 141 -9.65 -14.18 -8.09
N THR A 142 -9.70 -15.24 -7.28
CA THR A 142 -10.64 -16.36 -7.47
C THR A 142 -12.08 -15.92 -7.26
N GLN A 143 -12.34 -14.96 -6.36
CA GLN A 143 -13.68 -14.41 -6.18
C GLN A 143 -14.15 -13.55 -7.36
N SER A 144 -13.25 -12.81 -8.02
CA SER A 144 -13.60 -11.89 -9.13
C SER A 144 -13.51 -12.55 -10.51
N LEU A 145 -12.57 -13.46 -10.74
CA LEU A 145 -12.29 -14.08 -12.04
C LEU A 145 -12.72 -15.55 -12.13
N GLY A 146 -13.13 -16.18 -11.03
CA GLY A 146 -13.52 -17.59 -11.00
C GLY A 146 -12.41 -18.52 -11.51
N ILE A 147 -12.76 -19.45 -12.40
CA ILE A 147 -11.80 -20.40 -13.01
C ILE A 147 -10.69 -19.66 -13.77
N THR A 148 -11.00 -18.49 -14.35
CA THR A 148 -10.05 -17.69 -15.14
C THR A 148 -8.86 -17.23 -14.31
N ALA A 149 -8.98 -17.15 -12.97
CA ALA A 149 -7.86 -16.81 -12.09
C ALA A 149 -6.63 -17.71 -12.30
N ARG A 150 -6.82 -18.97 -12.72
CA ARG A 150 -5.73 -19.93 -12.98
C ARG A 150 -4.84 -19.55 -14.16
N TYR A 151 -5.35 -18.77 -15.11
CA TYR A 151 -4.61 -18.36 -16.32
C TYR A 151 -3.90 -17.02 -16.16
N THR A 152 -3.99 -16.43 -14.97
CA THR A 152 -3.53 -15.07 -14.77
C THR A 152 -2.20 -15.03 -14.05
N HIS A 153 -1.13 -15.07 -14.84
CA HIS A 153 0.26 -14.98 -14.37
C HIS A 153 0.57 -13.65 -13.70
N ARG A 154 1.62 -13.63 -12.87
CA ARG A 154 2.13 -12.40 -12.28
C ARG A 154 2.55 -11.44 -13.41
N PRO A 155 1.98 -10.24 -13.48
CA PRO A 155 2.33 -9.25 -14.48
C PRO A 155 3.75 -8.73 -14.28
N ALA A 156 4.38 -8.27 -15.36
CA ALA A 156 5.62 -7.51 -15.30
C ALA A 156 5.37 -6.15 -14.61
N LEU A 157 6.39 -5.63 -13.91
CA LEU A 157 6.26 -4.40 -13.12
C LEU A 157 5.77 -3.21 -13.96
N ILE A 158 6.21 -3.11 -15.22
CA ILE A 158 5.80 -2.05 -16.16
C ILE A 158 4.28 -1.92 -16.27
N THR A 159 3.55 -3.04 -16.24
CA THR A 159 2.09 -3.04 -16.35
C THR A 159 1.39 -2.65 -15.04
N LEU A 160 2.11 -2.63 -13.92
CA LEU A 160 1.60 -2.23 -12.60
C LEU A 160 1.82 -0.74 -12.33
N LEU A 161 2.68 -0.04 -13.09
CA LEU A 161 3.02 1.35 -12.84
C LEU A 161 1.81 2.28 -12.91
N ASP A 162 0.94 2.05 -13.90
CA ASP A 162 -0.30 2.81 -14.08
C ASP A 162 -1.20 2.81 -12.84
N VAL A 163 -1.14 1.74 -12.03
CA VAL A 163 -1.94 1.63 -10.80
C VAL A 163 -1.50 2.63 -9.75
N VAL A 164 -0.21 2.94 -9.66
CA VAL A 164 0.27 3.91 -8.67
C VAL A 164 0.39 5.30 -9.27
N ASP A 165 0.85 5.43 -10.52
CA ASP A 165 1.23 6.71 -11.12
C ASP A 165 0.03 7.55 -11.59
N LYS A 166 -1.13 6.93 -11.81
CA LYS A 166 -2.36 7.66 -12.20
C LYS A 166 -3.18 8.15 -11.01
N ILE A 167 -2.80 7.80 -9.79
CA ILE A 167 -3.51 8.17 -8.56
C ILE A 167 -2.75 9.33 -7.92
N ASN A 168 -3.31 10.53 -8.04
CA ASN A 168 -2.81 11.75 -7.40
C ASN A 168 -3.47 11.96 -6.04
#